data_AF-A0A848XEH1-F1
#
_entry.id   AF-A0A848XEH1-F1
#
_cell.length_a   1.000
_cell.length_b   1.000
_cell.length_c   1.000
_cell.angle_alpha   90.00
_cell.angle_beta   90.00
_cell.angle_gamma   90.00
#
_symmetry.space_group_name_H-M   'P 1'
#
loop_
_entity.id
_entity.type
_entity.pdbx_description
1 polymer ?
#
loop_
_entity_poly.entity_id
_entity_poly.type
_entity_poly.pdbx_seq_one_letter_code
_entity_poly.pdbx_strand_id
1 'polypeptide(L)'
;MFTNPSKLTPLALVALLVGCESSVAAPEALNPPVDGLTAALAPGDGPEHADVMNQGGAGVYAGNGATLIRQPNGLRMSLKMPLPAPGTYVYAPGTQAGHPEVFTLWAFIFNHPENCTDPCNGDDLGTATGANGGAYNVGGVIAAGNTINVAGRIGVGEAPFAFESLKLPETAEVHLALAPHGAMDPSSLPNELRVPVGSPACGCWWVAIFD
;
A
#
# COMPACT_ATOMS: atom_id res chain seq x y z
N MET A 1 39.19 2.19 -3.31
CA MET A 1 38.54 1.43 -2.22
C MET A 1 37.50 2.36 -1.63
N PHE A 2 36.29 2.36 -2.20
CA PHE A 2 35.19 3.24 -1.79
C PHE A 2 34.28 2.43 -0.87
N THR A 3 34.16 2.87 0.38
CA THR A 3 33.17 2.35 1.32
C THR A 3 32.03 3.36 1.43
N ASN A 4 30.86 2.98 0.92
CA ASN A 4 29.56 3.48 1.38
C ASN A 4 28.79 2.23 1.86
N PRO A 5 28.15 2.26 3.04
CA PRO A 5 26.72 2.54 3.02
C PRO A 5 26.23 3.32 4.26
N SER A 6 25.69 4.52 4.04
CA SER A 6 24.79 5.16 4.99
C SER A 6 23.47 4.41 5.03
N LYS A 7 23.32 3.54 6.04
CA LYS A 7 22.02 2.97 6.45
C LYS A 7 21.20 4.08 7.08
N LEU A 8 20.21 4.60 6.36
CA LEU A 8 19.12 5.35 6.98
C LEU A 8 18.25 4.36 7.78
N THR A 9 17.99 4.68 9.04
CA THR A 9 17.12 3.90 9.91
C THR A 9 15.64 4.14 9.54
N PRO A 10 14.78 3.09 9.52
CA PRO A 10 13.37 3.19 9.13
C PRO A 10 12.50 4.09 10.04
N LEU A 11 13.05 4.58 11.14
CA LEU A 11 12.38 5.52 12.06
C LEU A 11 12.13 6.91 11.46
N ALA A 12 12.89 7.32 10.43
CA ALA A 12 12.75 8.66 9.83
C ALA A 12 11.60 8.75 8.80
N LEU A 13 11.17 7.62 8.23
CA LEU A 13 10.20 7.59 7.14
C LEU A 13 8.74 7.74 7.60
N VAL A 14 8.46 7.41 8.87
CA VAL A 14 7.10 7.44 9.44
C VAL A 14 6.70 8.83 9.95
N ALA A 15 7.66 9.73 10.16
CA ALA A 15 7.42 11.01 10.85
C ALA A 15 7.03 12.20 9.94
N LEU A 16 7.03 12.05 8.61
CA LEU A 16 6.86 13.20 7.69
C LEU A 16 5.48 13.35 7.03
N LEU A 17 4.51 12.48 7.32
CA LEU A 17 3.17 12.54 6.69
C LEU A 17 2.20 13.57 7.33
N VAL A 18 2.72 14.66 7.92
CA VAL A 18 1.91 15.66 8.62
C VAL A 18 1.56 16.81 7.69
N GLY A 19 0.38 16.76 7.08
CA GLY A 19 -0.25 17.97 6.55
C GLY A 19 -1.30 17.78 5.48
N CYS A 20 -2.51 17.32 5.84
CA CYS A 20 -3.73 17.89 5.26
C CYS A 20 -4.98 17.48 6.04
N GLU A 21 -5.67 18.46 6.60
CA GLU A 21 -6.97 18.31 7.24
C GLU A 21 -8.02 17.85 6.23
N SER A 22 -8.83 16.88 6.61
CA SER A 22 -9.81 16.23 5.75
C SER A 22 -11.04 17.11 5.51
N SER A 23 -11.35 17.43 4.24
CA SER A 23 -12.73 17.62 3.80
C SER A 23 -13.05 16.56 2.74
N VAL A 24 -13.73 15.50 3.16
CA VAL A 24 -14.16 14.42 2.26
C VAL A 24 -15.47 14.82 1.61
N ALA A 25 -15.43 15.14 0.31
CA ALA A 25 -16.59 14.95 -0.55
C ALA A 25 -16.37 13.62 -1.29
N ALA A 26 -17.20 12.62 -0.97
CA ALA A 26 -17.25 11.38 -1.71
C ALA A 26 -17.82 11.63 -3.12
N PRO A 27 -17.21 11.14 -4.21
CA PRO A 27 -17.92 11.03 -5.47
C PRO A 27 -18.69 9.71 -5.52
N GLU A 28 -20.02 9.81 -5.63
CA GLU A 28 -20.82 8.80 -6.30
C GLU A 28 -20.45 8.75 -7.78
N ALA A 29 -19.95 7.59 -8.23
CA ALA A 29 -20.28 7.06 -9.55
C ALA A 29 -19.99 5.56 -9.58
N LEU A 30 -21.06 4.76 -9.70
CA LEU A 30 -21.00 3.37 -10.09
C LEU A 30 -20.41 3.29 -11.51
N ASN A 31 -19.13 2.94 -11.62
CA ASN A 31 -18.58 2.55 -12.91
C ASN A 31 -19.18 1.19 -13.32
N PRO A 32 -19.74 1.04 -14.53
CA PRO A 32 -20.13 -0.25 -15.07
C PRO A 32 -18.88 -1.14 -15.23
N PRO A 33 -19.05 -2.48 -15.28
CA PRO A 33 -17.94 -3.38 -15.53
C PRO A 33 -17.33 -3.06 -16.90
N VAL A 34 -16.08 -2.62 -16.90
CA VAL A 34 -15.27 -2.56 -18.12
C VAL A 34 -14.92 -3.99 -18.51
N ASP A 35 -15.73 -4.57 -19.39
CA ASP A 35 -15.31 -5.67 -20.26
C ASP A 35 -14.24 -5.11 -21.21
N GLY A 36 -13.00 -5.09 -20.72
CA GLY A 36 -11.88 -4.43 -21.36
C GLY A 36 -10.57 -5.12 -21.02
N LEU A 37 -10.27 -6.16 -21.79
CA LEU A 37 -8.93 -6.67 -22.07
C LEU A 37 -8.05 -6.92 -20.81
N THR A 38 -8.13 -8.14 -20.26
CA THR A 38 -7.02 -8.77 -19.54
C THR A 38 -5.86 -8.96 -20.51
N ALA A 39 -5.15 -7.88 -20.84
CA ALA A 39 -3.85 -7.99 -21.47
C ALA A 39 -2.98 -8.84 -20.54
N ALA A 40 -2.55 -10.01 -21.04
CA ALA A 40 -1.62 -10.84 -20.32
C ALA A 40 -0.37 -10.00 -20.02
N LEU A 41 0.09 -10.06 -18.77
CA LEU A 41 1.22 -9.26 -18.35
C LEU A 41 2.51 -9.84 -18.96
N ALA A 42 3.37 -8.98 -19.54
CA ALA A 42 4.61 -9.41 -20.21
C ALA A 42 5.61 -9.99 -19.19
N PRO A 43 6.53 -10.91 -19.55
CA PRO A 43 7.51 -11.45 -18.61
C PRO A 43 8.29 -10.31 -17.94
N GLY A 44 8.27 -10.26 -16.61
CA GLY A 44 8.98 -9.28 -15.82
C GLY A 44 10.36 -9.76 -15.40
N ASP A 45 11.12 -8.86 -14.79
CA ASP A 45 12.20 -9.27 -13.88
C ASP A 45 11.59 -10.15 -12.77
N GLY A 46 12.39 -11.09 -12.25
CA GLY A 46 11.94 -12.06 -11.25
C GLY A 46 11.30 -11.39 -10.02
N PRO A 47 10.64 -12.16 -9.14
CA PRO A 47 10.00 -11.59 -7.96
C PRO A 47 11.03 -10.86 -7.08
N GLU A 48 10.77 -9.58 -6.84
CA GLU A 48 11.41 -8.79 -5.79
C GLU A 48 10.74 -9.14 -4.46
N HIS A 49 11.51 -9.10 -3.37
CA HIS A 49 11.03 -9.38 -2.03
C HIS A 49 11.38 -8.23 -1.09
N ALA A 50 10.44 -7.90 -0.20
CA ALA A 50 10.66 -6.91 0.84
C ALA A 50 10.14 -7.41 2.19
N ASP A 51 10.78 -6.95 3.25
CA ASP A 51 10.33 -7.16 4.62
C ASP A 51 9.08 -6.33 4.91
N VAL A 52 8.13 -6.91 5.62
CA VAL A 52 7.00 -6.17 6.18
C VAL A 52 7.41 -5.64 7.54
N MET A 53 7.48 -4.32 7.66
CA MET A 53 7.87 -3.61 8.87
C MET A 53 6.72 -3.56 9.87
N ASN A 54 7.05 -3.52 11.17
CA ASN A 54 6.05 -3.23 12.21
C ASN A 54 5.38 -1.87 11.97
N GLN A 55 4.18 -1.74 12.50
CA GLN A 55 3.52 -0.45 12.69
C GLN A 55 4.47 0.55 13.38
N GLY A 56 4.49 1.78 12.86
CA GLY A 56 5.45 2.80 13.30
C GLY A 56 6.88 2.63 12.74
N GLY A 57 7.13 1.64 11.88
CA GLY A 57 8.41 1.43 11.17
C GLY A 57 9.52 0.76 11.97
N ALA A 58 9.28 0.42 13.24
CA ALA A 58 10.32 -0.12 14.13
C ALA A 58 10.44 -1.66 14.05
N GLY A 59 11.41 -2.15 13.29
CA GLY A 59 11.73 -3.58 13.19
C GLY A 59 10.85 -4.34 12.18
N VAL A 60 11.20 -5.60 11.94
CA VAL A 60 10.53 -6.46 10.95
C VAL A 60 9.44 -7.29 11.62
N TYR A 61 8.22 -7.22 11.07
CA TYR A 61 7.10 -8.07 11.48
C TYR A 61 7.09 -9.40 10.72
N ALA A 62 7.33 -9.36 9.39
CA ALA A 62 7.44 -10.56 8.56
C ALA A 62 8.55 -10.41 7.52
N GLY A 63 9.60 -11.22 7.62
CA GLY A 63 10.72 -11.21 6.68
C GLY A 63 10.31 -11.74 5.31
N ASN A 64 10.68 -11.04 4.24
CA ASN A 64 10.25 -11.30 2.85
C ASN A 64 8.72 -11.51 2.72
N GLY A 65 7.94 -10.83 3.56
CA GLY A 65 6.48 -10.97 3.59
C GLY A 65 5.79 -10.33 2.39
N ALA A 66 6.46 -9.41 1.69
CA ALA A 66 5.94 -8.78 0.49
C ALA A 66 6.66 -9.28 -0.77
N THR A 67 5.95 -9.34 -1.89
CA THR A 67 6.50 -9.66 -3.21
C THR A 67 6.00 -8.65 -4.24
N LEU A 68 6.89 -8.22 -5.14
CA LEU A 68 6.58 -7.39 -6.30
C LEU A 68 7.11 -8.06 -7.56
N ILE A 69 6.34 -8.01 -8.64
CA ILE A 69 6.76 -8.39 -9.99
C ILE A 69 6.45 -7.20 -10.89
N ARG A 70 7.49 -6.62 -11.47
CA ARG A 70 7.39 -5.49 -12.40
C ARG A 70 7.31 -6.00 -13.82
N GLN A 71 6.40 -5.44 -14.61
CA GLN A 71 6.16 -5.83 -15.99
C GLN A 71 5.94 -4.56 -16.82
N PRO A 72 6.31 -4.52 -18.10
CA PRO A 72 6.13 -3.34 -18.95
C PRO A 72 4.70 -2.75 -18.94
N ASN A 73 3.68 -3.59 -18.69
CA ASN A 73 2.28 -3.20 -18.68
C ASN A 73 1.65 -3.13 -17.28
N GLY A 74 2.42 -3.27 -16.20
CA GLY A 74 1.90 -3.10 -14.85
C GLY A 74 2.72 -3.78 -13.76
N LEU A 75 2.11 -3.85 -12.58
CA LEU A 75 2.69 -4.45 -11.39
C LEU A 75 1.82 -5.60 -10.91
N ARG A 76 2.43 -6.65 -10.39
CA ARG A 76 1.77 -7.67 -9.56
C ARG A 76 2.40 -7.67 -8.20
N MET A 77 1.58 -7.72 -7.17
CA MET A 77 2.07 -7.64 -5.81
C MET A 77 1.28 -8.55 -4.89
N SER A 78 1.93 -9.00 -3.83
CA SER A 78 1.30 -9.72 -2.74
C SER A 78 1.95 -9.39 -1.42
N LEU A 79 1.16 -9.50 -0.36
CA LEU A 79 1.61 -9.40 1.01
C LEU A 79 1.08 -10.60 1.79
N LYS A 80 1.99 -11.29 2.47
CA LYS A 80 1.73 -12.42 3.35
C LYS A 80 2.44 -12.22 4.67
N MET A 81 1.69 -12.22 5.77
CA MET A 81 2.24 -12.09 7.12
C MET A 81 1.39 -12.85 8.16
N PRO A 82 1.95 -13.22 9.32
CA PRO A 82 1.15 -13.76 10.42
C PRO A 82 -0.01 -12.82 10.79
N LEU A 83 -1.21 -13.35 11.02
CA LEU A 83 -2.32 -12.54 11.54
C LEU A 83 -1.97 -12.10 12.98
N PRO A 84 -1.80 -10.79 13.26
CA PRO A 84 -1.65 -10.34 14.63
C PRO A 84 -2.91 -10.64 15.45
N ALA A 85 -2.75 -10.89 16.74
CA ALA A 85 -3.90 -11.09 17.61
C ALA A 85 -4.70 -9.77 17.71
N PRO A 86 -6.04 -9.80 17.65
CA PRO A 86 -6.86 -8.62 17.86
C PRO A 86 -6.52 -7.93 19.19
N GLY A 87 -6.35 -6.61 19.16
CA GLY A 87 -5.99 -5.79 20.32
C GLY A 87 -4.50 -5.68 20.63
N THR A 88 -3.61 -6.37 19.90
CA THR A 88 -2.15 -6.32 20.14
C THR A 88 -1.39 -5.36 19.23
N TYR A 89 -2.10 -4.60 18.41
CA TYR A 89 -1.53 -3.66 17.45
C TYR A 89 -2.30 -2.33 17.49
N VAL A 90 -1.78 -1.31 16.83
CA VAL A 90 -2.35 0.04 16.78
C VAL A 90 -3.49 0.09 15.77
N TYR A 91 -4.64 0.56 16.24
CA TYR A 91 -5.84 0.77 15.44
C TYR A 91 -5.93 2.22 15.00
N ALA A 92 -6.52 2.46 13.83
CA ALA A 92 -6.88 3.81 13.41
C ALA A 92 -7.95 4.40 14.35
N PRO A 93 -7.97 5.73 14.58
CA PRO A 93 -8.99 6.37 15.40
C PRO A 93 -10.40 5.98 14.96
N GLY A 94 -11.25 5.60 15.92
CA GLY A 94 -12.63 5.19 15.65
C GLY A 94 -12.80 3.72 15.25
N THR A 95 -11.72 2.95 15.13
CA THR A 95 -11.78 1.49 14.94
C THR A 95 -11.47 0.74 16.23
N GLN A 96 -11.93 -0.52 16.30
CA GLN A 96 -11.76 -1.36 17.49
C GLN A 96 -11.43 -2.80 17.08
N ALA A 97 -10.73 -3.50 17.96
CA ALA A 97 -10.44 -4.91 17.80
C ALA A 97 -11.72 -5.76 17.66
N GLY A 98 -11.66 -6.83 16.86
CA GLY A 98 -12.76 -7.77 16.70
C GLY A 98 -12.35 -9.12 16.14
N HIS A 99 -13.32 -9.98 15.83
CA HIS A 99 -13.07 -11.20 15.09
C HIS A 99 -14.32 -11.64 14.30
N PRO A 100 -14.22 -11.86 12.99
CA PRO A 100 -13.05 -11.63 12.15
C PRO A 100 -12.72 -10.14 12.02
N GLU A 101 -11.49 -9.83 11.59
CA GLU A 101 -11.07 -8.46 11.27
C GLU A 101 -10.89 -8.26 9.78
N VAL A 102 -11.07 -7.03 9.31
CA VAL A 102 -10.85 -6.67 7.90
C VAL A 102 -9.51 -5.96 7.73
N PHE A 103 -8.83 -6.32 6.65
CA PHE A 103 -7.59 -5.68 6.22
C PHE A 103 -7.68 -5.29 4.75
N THR A 104 -7.14 -4.14 4.38
CA THR A 104 -6.95 -3.76 2.97
C THR A 104 -5.48 -3.53 2.66
N LEU A 105 -5.05 -4.02 1.50
CA LEU A 105 -3.71 -3.81 0.97
C LEU A 105 -3.75 -2.63 -0.01
N TRP A 106 -2.86 -1.69 0.22
CA TRP A 106 -2.68 -0.49 -0.58
C TRP A 106 -1.31 -0.49 -1.24
N ALA A 107 -1.23 0.12 -2.42
CA ALA A 107 0.03 0.44 -3.05
C ALA A 107 0.11 1.95 -3.26
N PHE A 108 1.17 2.56 -2.75
CA PHE A 108 1.57 3.90 -3.11
C PHE A 108 2.71 3.78 -4.11
N ILE A 109 2.54 4.37 -5.28
CA ILE A 109 3.44 4.19 -6.42
C ILE A 109 3.99 5.55 -6.79
N PHE A 110 5.30 5.67 -6.86
CA PHE A 110 5.99 6.90 -7.26
C PHE A 110 6.63 6.65 -8.63
N ASN A 111 6.09 7.30 -9.66
CA ASN A 111 6.51 7.05 -11.05
C ASN A 111 7.95 7.54 -11.33
N HIS A 112 8.37 8.59 -10.64
CA HIS A 112 9.68 9.23 -10.79
C HIS A 112 10.38 9.33 -9.42
N PRO A 113 10.76 8.21 -8.80
CA PRO A 113 11.33 8.23 -7.45
C PRO A 113 12.63 9.04 -7.35
N GLU A 114 13.35 9.22 -8.46
CA GLU A 114 14.51 10.11 -8.55
C GLU A 114 14.22 11.57 -8.25
N ASN A 115 12.95 11.98 -8.31
CA ASN A 115 12.50 13.34 -8.04
C ASN A 115 11.97 13.53 -6.61
N CYS A 116 11.95 12.48 -5.77
CA CYS A 116 11.65 12.61 -4.35
C CYS A 116 12.81 13.34 -3.65
N THR A 117 12.50 14.33 -2.80
CA THR A 117 13.54 15.11 -2.10
C THR A 117 14.15 14.38 -0.91
N ASP A 118 13.39 13.43 -0.37
CA ASP A 118 13.73 12.46 0.66
C ASP A 118 13.30 11.08 0.12
N PRO A 119 13.45 9.95 0.86
CA PRO A 119 12.79 8.72 0.43
C PRO A 119 11.29 9.01 0.21
N CYS A 120 10.74 8.47 -0.88
CA CYS A 120 9.42 8.90 -1.36
C CYS A 120 8.37 8.71 -0.26
N ASN A 121 7.47 9.67 -0.13
CA ASN A 121 6.46 9.65 0.93
C ASN A 121 5.15 10.30 0.46
N GLY A 122 4.26 10.63 1.40
CA GLY A 122 2.95 11.19 1.05
C GLY A 122 3.00 12.55 0.36
N ASP A 123 4.07 13.34 0.59
CA ASP A 123 4.26 14.64 -0.06
C ASP A 123 4.59 14.50 -1.55
N ASP A 124 4.97 13.30 -1.97
CA ASP A 124 5.31 12.95 -3.35
C ASP A 124 4.09 12.42 -4.14
N LEU A 125 2.92 12.34 -3.52
CA LEU A 125 1.66 11.97 -4.18
C LEU A 125 1.02 13.16 -4.92
N GLY A 126 0.47 12.91 -6.11
CA GLY A 126 -0.26 13.92 -6.88
C GLY A 126 0.42 14.33 -8.19
N THR A 127 -0.32 15.09 -8.99
CA THR A 127 0.12 15.55 -10.33
C THR A 127 1.12 16.70 -10.25
N ALA A 128 1.09 17.46 -9.16
CA ALA A 128 1.92 18.65 -8.94
C ALA A 128 3.30 18.33 -8.34
N THR A 129 3.55 17.06 -7.98
CA THR A 129 4.83 16.61 -7.42
C THR A 129 5.75 16.12 -8.54
N GLY A 130 7.08 16.22 -8.32
CA GLY A 130 8.06 15.71 -9.28
C GLY A 130 8.02 14.18 -9.42
N ALA A 131 7.60 13.47 -8.37
CA ALA A 131 7.51 12.01 -8.34
C ALA A 131 6.25 11.45 -9.02
N ASN A 132 5.22 12.27 -9.20
CA ASN A 132 3.91 11.90 -9.75
C ASN A 132 3.31 10.65 -9.08
N GLY A 133 3.15 10.70 -7.76
CA GLY A 133 2.71 9.55 -6.98
C GLY A 133 1.20 9.26 -7.03
N GLY A 134 0.84 7.98 -6.96
CA GLY A 134 -0.52 7.45 -7.03
C GLY A 134 -0.85 6.51 -5.86
N ALA A 135 -2.12 6.41 -5.47
CA ALA A 135 -2.58 5.48 -4.42
C ALA A 135 -3.62 4.49 -4.97
N TYR A 136 -3.46 3.21 -4.66
CA TYR A 136 -4.27 2.12 -5.21
C TYR A 136 -4.75 1.16 -4.14
N ASN A 137 -6.02 0.75 -4.23
CA ASN A 137 -6.49 -0.43 -3.52
C ASN A 137 -6.05 -1.69 -4.29
N VAL A 138 -5.18 -2.49 -3.70
CA VAL A 138 -4.70 -3.74 -4.28
C VAL A 138 -5.69 -4.88 -4.01
N GLY A 139 -6.29 -4.86 -2.82
CA GLY A 139 -7.32 -5.81 -2.42
C GLY A 139 -7.68 -5.71 -0.94
N GLY A 140 -8.60 -6.56 -0.51
CA GLY A 140 -9.02 -6.66 0.89
C GLY A 140 -9.28 -8.10 1.29
N VAL A 141 -9.19 -8.38 2.59
CA VAL A 141 -9.44 -9.70 3.16
C VAL A 141 -10.13 -9.59 4.52
N ILE A 142 -11.10 -10.50 4.73
CA ILE A 142 -11.67 -10.78 6.05
C ILE A 142 -10.80 -11.90 6.66
N ALA A 143 -9.97 -11.57 7.64
CA ALA A 143 -9.01 -12.51 8.21
C ALA A 143 -9.64 -13.33 9.35
N ALA A 144 -9.65 -14.66 9.17
CA ALA A 144 -10.17 -15.62 10.16
C ALA A 144 -9.18 -16.78 10.46
N GLY A 145 -7.97 -16.75 9.88
CA GLY A 145 -6.93 -17.78 10.06
C GLY A 145 -5.66 -17.24 10.71
N ASN A 146 -4.54 -17.96 10.62
CA ASN A 146 -3.28 -17.53 11.26
C ASN A 146 -2.40 -16.64 10.36
N THR A 147 -2.88 -16.31 9.16
CA THR A 147 -2.08 -15.61 8.15
C THR A 147 -2.99 -14.69 7.35
N ILE A 148 -2.52 -13.48 7.13
CA ILE A 148 -3.07 -12.54 6.15
C ILE A 148 -2.38 -12.82 4.83
N ASN A 149 -3.15 -12.96 3.75
CA ASN A 149 -2.63 -13.10 2.40
C ASN A 149 -3.51 -12.28 1.46
N VAL A 150 -2.94 -11.21 0.90
CA VAL A 150 -3.62 -10.32 -0.05
C VAL A 150 -2.74 -10.17 -1.27
N ALA A 151 -3.32 -10.24 -2.46
CA ALA A 151 -2.60 -10.09 -3.71
C ALA A 151 -3.46 -9.35 -4.72
N GLY A 152 -2.81 -8.64 -5.64
CA GLY A 152 -3.48 -7.90 -6.69
C GLY A 152 -2.53 -7.52 -7.83
N ARG A 153 -3.08 -6.76 -8.78
CA ARG A 153 -2.34 -6.19 -9.90
C ARG A 153 -2.77 -4.75 -10.12
N ILE A 154 -1.88 -3.95 -10.69
CA ILE A 154 -2.18 -2.59 -11.14
C ILE A 154 -1.66 -2.48 -12.57
N GLY A 155 -2.53 -2.16 -13.52
CA GLY A 155 -2.14 -1.89 -14.90
C GLY A 155 -1.62 -0.49 -15.12
N VAL A 156 -0.76 -0.30 -16.13
CA VAL A 156 -0.41 1.05 -16.61
C VAL A 156 -1.67 1.76 -17.09
N GLY A 157 -1.87 3.01 -16.65
CA GLY A 157 -3.06 3.81 -16.95
C GLY A 157 -4.33 3.37 -16.21
N GLU A 158 -4.27 2.35 -15.35
CA GLU A 158 -5.39 2.01 -14.48
C GLU A 158 -5.70 3.16 -13.53
N ALA A 159 -6.99 3.48 -13.39
CA ALA A 159 -7.45 4.58 -12.54
C ALA A 159 -7.06 4.30 -11.07
N PRO A 160 -6.29 5.18 -10.43
CA PRO A 160 -5.96 5.04 -9.03
C PRO A 160 -7.19 5.32 -8.14
N PHE A 161 -7.11 4.92 -6.88
CA PHE A 161 -8.04 5.40 -5.86
C PHE A 161 -7.91 6.91 -5.68
N ALA A 162 -6.66 7.41 -5.68
CA ALA A 162 -6.36 8.83 -5.62
C ALA A 162 -5.07 9.16 -6.38
N PHE A 163 -4.97 10.42 -6.82
CA PHE A 163 -3.78 11.02 -7.42
C PHE A 163 -3.42 10.50 -8.83
N GLU A 164 -2.15 10.23 -9.09
CA GLU A 164 -1.64 9.89 -10.42
C GLU A 164 -1.78 8.42 -10.77
N SER A 165 -1.94 8.15 -12.07
CA SER A 165 -1.92 6.78 -12.57
C SER A 165 -0.49 6.26 -12.71
N LEU A 166 -0.33 4.94 -12.63
CA LEU A 166 0.91 4.22 -12.92
C LEU A 166 1.30 4.43 -14.40
N LYS A 167 2.52 4.90 -14.62
CA LYS A 167 3.12 5.21 -15.92
C LYS A 167 4.39 4.38 -16.17
N LEU A 168 5.22 4.18 -15.14
CA LEU A 168 6.56 3.60 -15.25
C LEU A 168 6.76 2.38 -14.33
N PRO A 169 6.11 1.24 -14.60
CA PRO A 169 6.11 0.08 -13.68
C PRO A 169 7.49 -0.51 -13.40
N GLU A 170 8.39 -0.48 -14.38
CA GLU A 170 9.72 -1.08 -14.28
C GLU A 170 10.66 -0.29 -13.36
N THR A 171 10.41 1.01 -13.17
CA THR A 171 11.32 1.91 -12.41
C THR A 171 10.63 2.64 -11.26
N ALA A 172 9.33 2.46 -11.07
CA ALA A 172 8.59 3.14 -10.00
C ALA A 172 9.00 2.62 -8.61
N GLU A 173 9.13 3.50 -7.62
CA GLU A 173 9.19 3.05 -6.22
C GLU A 173 7.77 2.66 -5.76
N VAL A 174 7.66 1.55 -5.02
CA VAL A 174 6.36 0.97 -4.61
C VAL A 174 6.36 0.72 -3.11
N HIS A 175 5.42 1.36 -2.42
CA HIS A 175 5.17 1.13 -0.99
C HIS A 175 3.89 0.34 -0.84
N LEU A 176 4.01 -0.92 -0.44
CA LEU A 176 2.85 -1.72 -0.05
C LEU A 176 2.52 -1.45 1.40
N ALA A 177 1.25 -1.19 1.68
CA ALA A 177 0.81 -0.93 3.03
C ALA A 177 -0.47 -1.69 3.38
N LEU A 178 -0.43 -2.43 4.48
CA LEU A 178 -1.57 -3.17 5.00
C LEU A 178 -2.27 -2.34 6.08
N ALA A 179 -3.50 -1.95 5.80
CA ALA A 179 -4.35 -1.17 6.69
C ALA A 179 -5.31 -2.08 7.46
N PRO A 180 -5.25 -2.12 8.81
CA PRO A 180 -6.28 -2.79 9.62
C PRO A 180 -7.53 -1.90 9.77
N HIS A 181 -8.70 -2.51 9.63
CA HIS A 181 -10.00 -1.85 9.85
C HIS A 181 -10.59 -2.17 11.23
N GLY A 182 -10.09 -3.24 11.85
CA GLY A 182 -10.66 -3.81 13.07
C GLY A 182 -11.83 -4.74 12.79
N ALA A 183 -12.76 -4.81 13.75
CA ALA A 183 -13.93 -5.69 13.70
C ALA A 183 -14.70 -5.51 12.39
N MET A 184 -14.96 -6.62 11.69
CA MET A 184 -15.79 -6.61 10.47
C MET A 184 -17.21 -6.17 10.80
N ASP A 185 -17.73 -5.16 10.08
CA ASP A 185 -19.15 -4.79 10.08
C ASP A 185 -19.82 -5.32 8.80
N PRO A 186 -20.73 -6.33 8.89
CA PRO A 186 -21.43 -6.83 7.72
C PRO A 186 -22.21 -5.76 6.94
N SER A 187 -22.66 -4.69 7.60
CA SER A 187 -23.46 -3.63 6.97
C SER A 187 -22.64 -2.67 6.11
N SER A 188 -21.32 -2.63 6.28
CA SER A 188 -20.40 -1.79 5.53
C SER A 188 -19.76 -2.52 4.34
N LEU A 189 -19.95 -3.83 4.20
CA LEU A 189 -19.46 -4.60 3.06
C LEU A 189 -20.21 -4.21 1.76
N PRO A 190 -19.52 -4.09 0.60
CA PRO A 190 -18.11 -4.43 0.36
C PRO A 190 -17.13 -3.26 0.58
N ASN A 191 -17.57 -2.13 1.14
CA ASN A 191 -16.77 -0.91 1.24
C ASN A 191 -15.52 -1.08 2.12
N GLU A 192 -15.64 -1.82 3.23
CA GLU A 192 -14.51 -2.20 4.09
C GLU A 192 -13.39 -2.95 3.35
N LEU A 193 -13.68 -3.59 2.22
CA LEU A 193 -12.65 -4.29 1.43
C LEU A 193 -11.98 -3.40 0.37
N ARG A 194 -12.41 -2.14 0.22
CA ARG A 194 -12.04 -1.26 -0.91
C ARG A 194 -11.54 0.13 -0.50
N VAL A 195 -11.91 0.59 0.69
CA VAL A 195 -11.55 1.91 1.21
C VAL A 195 -10.54 1.76 2.36
N PRO A 196 -9.55 2.64 2.53
CA PRO A 196 -8.62 2.53 3.65
C PRO A 196 -9.27 3.07 4.92
N VAL A 197 -8.79 2.63 6.07
CA VAL A 197 -9.06 3.30 7.35
C VAL A 197 -7.75 3.79 7.95
N GLY A 198 -7.74 5.04 8.42
CA GLY A 198 -6.51 5.74 8.77
C GLY A 198 -5.66 6.07 7.54
N SER A 199 -4.38 6.32 7.78
CA SER A 199 -3.37 6.59 6.75
C SER A 199 -2.02 6.07 7.24
N PRO A 200 -1.01 5.85 6.38
CA PRO A 200 0.32 5.45 6.88
C PRO A 200 0.89 6.39 7.98
N ALA A 201 0.45 7.65 7.99
CA ALA A 201 0.83 8.68 8.96
C ALA A 201 0.44 8.39 10.41
N CYS A 202 -0.64 7.63 10.65
CA CYS A 202 -1.04 7.25 12.01
C CYS A 202 -0.03 6.27 12.66
N GLY A 203 0.92 5.73 11.89
CA GLY A 203 1.77 4.64 12.33
C GLY A 203 1.00 3.32 12.54
N CYS A 204 -0.26 3.25 12.12
CA CYS A 204 -1.16 2.12 12.34
C CYS A 204 -1.26 1.17 11.13
N TRP A 205 -0.39 1.34 10.13
CA TRP A 205 -0.29 0.45 8.97
C TRP A 205 1.05 -0.31 9.01
N TRP A 206 1.07 -1.54 8.50
CA TRP A 206 2.32 -2.25 8.21
C TRP A 206 2.77 -1.89 6.80
N VAL A 207 4.07 -1.71 6.58
CA VAL A 207 4.61 -1.23 5.30
C VAL A 207 5.74 -2.12 4.82
N ALA A 208 5.80 -2.36 3.51
CA ALA A 208 6.93 -2.94 2.80
C ALA A 208 7.27 -2.04 1.61
N ILE A 209 8.57 -1.82 1.36
CA ILE A 209 9.05 -0.84 0.38
C ILE A 209 9.90 -1.55 -0.67
N PHE A 210 9.68 -1.20 -1.93
CA PHE A 210 10.44 -1.64 -3.10
C PHE A 210 10.96 -0.39 -3.82
N ASP A 211 12.27 -0.19 -3.77
CA ASP A 211 13.00 0.93 -4.39
C ASP A 211 13.44 0.61 -5.81
#